data_AF-A0A0A6P0G4-F1
#
_entry.id   AF-A0A0A6P0G4-F1
#
_cell.length_a   1.000
_cell.length_b   1.000
_cell.length_c   1.000
_cell.angle_alpha   90.00
_cell.angle_beta   90.00
_cell.angle_gamma   90.00
#
_symmetry.space_group_name_H-M   'P 1'
#
loop_
_entity.id
_entity.type
_entity.pdbx_description
1 polymer ?
#
loop_
_entity_poly.entity_id
_entity_poly.type
_entity_poly.pdbx_seq_one_letter_code
_entity_poly.pdbx_strand_id
1 'polypeptide(L)'
;MKAIIAQLIDDFHERKRPALVARHKKIVQIPGKANVVIGMRRTGKTFFCYQKMQELVGISITQMLYLNFEDDRLLGFTIHDFQSILDVYYGKYPEHRDTQCHFFFDEIQSIAQWELFSIP
;
A
#
# COMPACT_ATOMS: atom_id res chain seq x y z
N MET A 1 5.24 16.71 4.07
CA MET A 1 4.86 15.38 3.56
C MET A 1 5.24 14.24 4.50
N LYS A 2 6.51 14.09 4.91
CA LYS A 2 6.97 12.99 5.80
C LYS A 2 6.13 12.78 7.08
N ALA A 3 5.74 13.85 7.77
CA ALA A 3 4.88 13.75 8.97
C ALA A 3 3.48 13.17 8.67
N ILE A 4 2.91 13.51 7.52
CA ILE A 4 1.59 13.01 7.08
C ILE A 4 1.68 11.53 6.75
N ILE A 5 2.74 11.14 6.02
CA ILE A 5 3.04 9.73 5.72
C ILE A 5 3.18 8.93 7.02
N ALA A 6 3.91 9.44 8.01
CA ALA A 6 4.07 8.77 9.30
C ALA A 6 2.70 8.53 9.97
N GLN A 7 1.85 9.56 10.02
CA GLN A 7 0.49 9.43 10.55
C GLN A 7 -0.35 8.40 9.79
N LEU A 8 -0.25 8.37 8.45
CA LEU A 8 -0.96 7.38 7.63
C LEU A 8 -0.50 5.94 7.92
N ILE A 9 0.80 5.75 8.12
CA ILE A 9 1.38 4.45 8.50
C ILE A 9 0.88 4.04 9.90
N ASP A 10 0.91 4.95 10.86
CA ASP A 10 0.43 4.72 12.23
C ASP A 10 -1.06 4.37 12.23
N ASP A 11 -1.89 5.17 11.57
CA ASP A 11 -3.33 4.93 11.39
C ASP A 11 -3.60 3.53 10.82
N PHE A 12 -2.80 3.11 9.83
CA PHE A 12 -2.95 1.80 9.22
C PHE A 12 -2.58 0.67 10.18
N HIS A 13 -1.50 0.82 10.94
CA HIS A 13 -1.03 -0.19 11.89
C HIS A 13 -1.90 -0.30 13.14
N GLU A 14 -2.57 0.79 13.54
CA GLU A 14 -3.47 0.82 14.71
C GLU A 14 -4.92 0.40 14.38
N ARG A 15 -5.37 0.59 13.12
CA ARG A 15 -6.75 0.27 12.73
C ARG A 15 -7.05 -1.23 12.78
N LYS A 16 -8.12 -1.60 13.50
CA LYS A 16 -8.74 -2.93 13.40
C LYS A 16 -9.39 -3.08 12.02
N ARG A 17 -8.88 -4.00 11.20
CA ARG A 17 -9.42 -4.26 9.85
C ARG A 17 -10.89 -4.69 9.93
N PRO A 18 -11.78 -4.14 9.08
CA PRO A 18 -13.16 -4.60 9.02
C PRO A 18 -13.22 -6.08 8.58
N ALA A 19 -14.23 -6.81 9.05
CA ALA A 19 -14.51 -8.16 8.56
C ALA A 19 -14.94 -8.07 7.08
N LEU A 20 -14.26 -8.82 6.20
CA LEU A 20 -14.51 -8.79 4.76
C LEU A 20 -15.17 -10.10 4.33
N VAL A 21 -16.06 -10.03 3.35
CA VAL A 21 -16.62 -11.21 2.67
C VAL A 21 -15.64 -11.63 1.58
N ALA A 22 -15.20 -12.90 1.58
CA ALA A 22 -14.21 -13.43 0.64
C ALA A 22 -14.72 -13.45 -0.83
N ARG A 23 -13.83 -13.22 -1.80
CA ARG A 23 -14.09 -13.32 -3.25
C ARG A 23 -13.06 -14.25 -3.88
N HIS A 24 -13.51 -15.09 -4.81
CA HIS A 24 -12.70 -16.09 -5.49
C HIS A 24 -11.96 -15.53 -6.73
N LYS A 25 -11.18 -14.45 -6.61
CA LYS A 25 -10.26 -14.02 -7.68
C LYS A 25 -8.81 -14.32 -7.30
N LYS A 26 -8.18 -15.24 -8.04
CA LYS A 26 -6.75 -15.53 -7.91
C LYS A 26 -5.96 -14.54 -8.77
N ILE A 27 -5.00 -13.84 -8.16
CA ILE A 27 -3.95 -13.12 -8.90
C ILE A 27 -2.69 -13.95 -8.80
N VAL A 28 -2.07 -14.20 -9.93
CA VAL A 28 -0.76 -14.84 -10.00
C VAL A 28 0.28 -13.75 -9.76
N GLN A 29 1.06 -13.88 -8.69
CA GLN A 29 2.18 -12.99 -8.41
C GLN A 29 3.32 -13.35 -9.35
N ILE A 30 3.82 -12.39 -10.13
CA ILE A 30 5.03 -12.56 -10.95
C ILE A 30 6.21 -12.00 -10.14
N PRO A 31 7.26 -12.80 -9.87
CA PRO A 31 8.44 -12.33 -9.16
C PRO A 31 9.06 -11.08 -9.81
N GLY A 32 9.40 -10.08 -9.00
CA GLY A 32 10.00 -8.82 -9.47
C GLY A 32 9.02 -7.89 -10.21
N LYS A 33 7.71 -8.16 -10.19
CA LYS A 33 6.71 -7.28 -10.80
C LYS A 33 5.64 -6.88 -9.78
N ALA A 34 5.24 -5.61 -9.83
CA ALA A 34 4.07 -5.13 -9.12
C ALA A 34 2.79 -5.70 -9.76
N ASN A 35 1.85 -6.13 -8.93
CA ASN A 35 0.52 -6.51 -9.41
C ASN A 35 -0.39 -5.28 -9.42
N VAL A 36 -0.89 -4.94 -10.61
CA VAL A 36 -1.76 -3.78 -10.80
C VAL A 36 -3.19 -4.27 -10.99
N VAL A 37 -4.10 -3.81 -10.12
CA VAL A 37 -5.53 -4.14 -10.21
C VAL A 37 -6.28 -2.95 -10.81
N ILE A 38 -6.62 -3.04 -12.09
CA ILE A 38 -7.42 -2.02 -12.79
C ILE A 38 -8.90 -2.39 -12.85
N GLY A 39 -9.79 -1.39 -12.81
CA GLY A 39 -11.24 -1.59 -12.94
C GLY A 39 -12.07 -0.36 -12.60
N MET A 40 -13.35 -0.37 -12.96
CA MET A 40 -14.25 0.77 -12.77
C MET A 40 -14.48 1.11 -11.28
N ARG A 41 -14.91 2.33 -10.96
CA ARG A 41 -15.26 2.75 -9.59
C ARG A 41 -16.40 1.85 -9.06
N ARG A 42 -16.39 1.53 -7.75
CA ARG A 42 -17.39 0.66 -7.07
C ARG A 42 -17.43 -0.81 -7.51
N THR A 43 -16.41 -1.30 -8.22
CA THR A 43 -16.26 -2.75 -8.52
C THR A 43 -15.66 -3.57 -7.36
N GLY A 44 -15.27 -2.91 -6.27
CA GLY A 44 -14.73 -3.54 -5.06
C GLY A 44 -13.23 -3.86 -5.13
N LYS A 45 -12.43 -3.03 -5.82
CA LYS A 45 -10.96 -3.15 -5.90
C LYS A 45 -10.30 -3.01 -4.53
N THR A 46 -10.71 -2.02 -3.74
CA THR A 46 -10.23 -1.82 -2.36
C THR A 46 -10.52 -3.05 -1.48
N PHE A 47 -11.72 -3.63 -1.59
CA PHE A 47 -12.06 -4.89 -0.92
C PHE A 47 -11.16 -6.05 -1.35
N PHE A 48 -10.80 -6.09 -2.63
CA PHE A 48 -9.88 -7.09 -3.17
C PHE A 48 -8.44 -6.90 -2.66
N CYS A 49 -7.94 -5.67 -2.52
CA CYS A 49 -6.64 -5.41 -1.87
C CYS A 49 -6.64 -5.91 -0.42
N TYR A 50 -7.70 -5.64 0.34
CA TYR A 50 -7.78 -6.14 1.71
C TYR A 50 -7.90 -7.66 1.81
N GLN A 51 -8.56 -8.32 0.85
CA GLN A 51 -8.57 -9.79 0.77
C GLN A 51 -7.16 -10.35 0.55
N LYS A 52 -6.35 -9.70 -0.30
CA LYS A 52 -4.94 -10.12 -0.49
C LYS A 52 -4.10 -9.92 0.77
N MET A 53 -4.34 -8.87 1.53
CA MET A 53 -3.71 -8.72 2.85
C MET A 53 -4.12 -9.84 3.83
N GLN A 54 -5.37 -10.34 3.76
CA GLN A 54 -5.79 -11.48 4.57
C GLN A 54 -5.19 -12.81 4.12
N GLU A 55 -4.91 -13.00 2.82
CA GLU A 55 -4.22 -14.19 2.32
C GLU A 55 -2.76 -14.28 2.81
N LEU A 56 -2.15 -13.17 3.22
CA LEU A 56 -0.83 -13.10 3.85
C LEU A 56 -0.88 -13.48 5.34
N VAL A 57 -1.47 -14.64 5.64
CA VAL A 57 -1.56 -15.18 7.01
C VAL A 57 -0.15 -15.51 7.52
N GLY A 58 0.23 -14.93 8.67
CA GLY A 58 1.54 -15.15 9.30
C GLY A 58 2.54 -14.02 9.13
N ILE A 59 2.25 -13.02 8.29
CA ILE A 59 3.07 -11.82 8.12
C ILE A 59 2.65 -10.76 9.15
N SER A 60 3.63 -10.09 9.78
CA SER A 60 3.35 -9.01 10.73
C SER A 60 2.65 -7.86 10.02
N ILE A 61 1.72 -7.18 10.73
CA ILE A 61 1.08 -5.97 10.19
C ILE A 61 2.10 -4.87 9.89
N THR A 62 3.21 -4.84 10.63
CA THR A 62 4.32 -3.90 10.43
C THR A 62 5.05 -4.13 9.11
N GLN A 63 5.02 -5.36 8.56
CA GLN A 63 5.57 -5.72 7.24
C GLN A 63 4.61 -5.40 6.08
N MET A 64 3.44 -4.82 6.38
CA MET A 64 2.47 -4.38 5.39
C MET A 64 2.32 -2.85 5.46
N LEU A 65 2.16 -2.23 4.30
CA LEU A 65 1.78 -0.83 4.17
C LEU A 65 0.60 -0.71 3.22
N TYR A 66 -0.41 0.05 3.62
CA TYR A 66 -1.49 0.46 2.75
C TYR A 66 -1.58 1.99 2.72
N LEU A 67 -1.57 2.56 1.51
CA LEU A 67 -1.81 3.99 1.31
C LEU A 67 -2.86 4.16 0.21
N ASN A 68 -3.81 5.06 0.46
CA ASN A 68 -4.79 5.49 -0.52
C ASN A 68 -4.48 6.93 -0.93
N PHE A 69 -4.15 7.15 -2.20
CA PHE A 69 -3.74 8.47 -2.70
C PHE A 69 -4.90 9.47 -2.88
N GLU A 70 -6.16 9.04 -2.75
CA GLU A 70 -7.32 9.93 -2.66
C GLU A 70 -7.57 10.46 -1.23
N ASP A 71 -6.73 10.12 -0.24
CA ASP A 71 -6.83 10.72 1.09
C ASP A 71 -6.51 12.21 1.02
N ASP A 72 -7.43 13.07 1.50
CA ASP A 72 -7.28 14.53 1.46
C ASP A 72 -5.97 15.03 2.11
N ARG A 73 -5.37 14.26 3.01
CA ARG A 73 -4.09 14.62 3.63
C ARG A 73 -2.91 14.53 2.65
N LEU A 74 -3.06 13.76 1.58
CA LEU A 74 -2.08 13.62 0.50
C LEU A 74 -2.28 14.63 -0.63
N LEU A 75 -3.11 15.66 -0.43
CA LEU A 75 -3.23 16.77 -1.38
C LEU A 75 -1.86 17.38 -1.68
N GLY A 76 -1.52 17.44 -2.97
CA GLY A 76 -0.24 17.94 -3.45
C GLY A 76 0.91 16.92 -3.39
N PHE A 77 0.64 15.65 -3.09
CA PHE A 77 1.63 14.58 -3.20
C PHE A 77 2.12 14.45 -4.64
N THR A 78 3.45 14.40 -4.82
CA THR A 78 4.09 14.31 -6.13
C THR A 78 4.96 13.07 -6.26
N ILE A 79 5.47 12.82 -7.46
CA ILE A 79 6.41 11.72 -7.68
C ILE A 79 7.65 11.78 -6.75
N HIS A 80 8.10 13.00 -6.42
CA HIS A 80 9.26 13.21 -5.55
C HIS A 80 9.01 12.79 -4.09
N ASP A 81 7.74 12.69 -3.69
CA ASP A 81 7.34 12.30 -2.35
C ASP A 81 7.28 10.77 -2.16
N PHE A 82 7.30 9.97 -3.22
CA PHE A 82 7.30 8.50 -3.08
C PHE A 82 8.49 7.98 -2.29
N GLN A 83 9.68 8.57 -2.49
CA GLN A 83 10.85 8.20 -1.70
C GLN A 83 10.65 8.48 -0.21
N SER A 84 9.88 9.53 0.14
CA SER A 84 9.54 9.82 1.52
C SER A 84 8.68 8.72 2.16
N ILE A 85 7.90 7.96 1.39
CA ILE A 85 7.15 6.81 1.90
C ILE A 85 8.11 5.74 2.41
N LEU A 86 9.10 5.37 1.59
CA LEU A 86 10.11 4.38 1.95
C LEU A 86 10.99 4.85 3.11
N ASP A 87 11.42 6.11 3.08
CA ASP A 87 12.25 6.70 4.14
C ASP A 87 11.56 6.63 5.50
N VAL A 88 10.26 7.00 5.56
CA VAL A 88 9.49 6.99 6.80
C VAL A 88 9.21 5.55 7.24
N TYR A 89 8.83 4.68 6.31
CA TYR A 89 8.53 3.28 6.61
C TYR A 89 9.75 2.52 7.16
N TYR A 90 10.88 2.56 6.44
CA TYR A 90 12.12 1.91 6.89
C TYR A 90 12.85 2.65 8.00
N GLY A 91 12.56 3.94 8.20
CA GLY A 91 13.00 4.68 9.38
C GLY A 91 12.29 4.19 10.64
N LYS A 92 11.01 3.84 10.53
CA LYS A 92 10.20 3.30 11.63
C LYS A 92 10.47 1.82 11.90
N TYR A 93 10.72 1.04 10.85
CA TYR A 93 11.01 -0.39 10.94
C TYR A 93 12.32 -0.74 10.20
N PRO A 94 13.49 -0.41 10.76
CA PRO A 94 14.77 -0.68 10.12
C PRO A 94 15.01 -2.17 9.85
N GLU A 95 14.52 -3.05 10.73
CA GLU A 95 14.58 -4.50 10.64
C GLU A 95 13.85 -5.06 9.42
N HIS A 96 12.97 -4.26 8.81
CA HIS A 96 12.22 -4.67 7.63
C HIS A 96 12.96 -4.43 6.31
N ARG A 97 14.12 -3.76 6.32
CA ARG A 97 14.94 -3.52 5.11
C ARG A 97 15.41 -4.81 4.44
N ASP A 98 15.74 -5.83 5.24
CA ASP A 98 16.23 -7.13 4.75
C ASP A 98 15.12 -8.18 4.68
N THR A 99 13.86 -7.78 4.88
CA THR A 99 12.71 -8.69 4.87
C THR A 99 11.73 -8.32 3.76
N GLN A 100 11.00 -9.32 3.26
CA GLN A 100 9.97 -9.09 2.27
C GLN A 100 8.82 -8.27 2.88
N CYS A 101 8.62 -7.05 2.38
CA CYS A 101 7.54 -6.15 2.77
C CYS A 101 6.50 -6.06 1.64
N HIS A 102 5.23 -5.86 2.02
CA HIS A 102 4.13 -5.76 1.06
C HIS A 102 3.53 -4.35 1.08
N PHE A 103 3.75 -3.63 -0.02
CA PHE A 103 3.19 -2.30 -0.25
C PHE A 103 1.93 -2.39 -1.09
N PHE A 104 0.84 -1.84 -0.57
CA PHE A 104 -0.45 -1.76 -1.22
C PHE A 104 -0.79 -0.29 -1.45
N PHE A 105 -0.86 0.11 -2.72
CA PHE A 105 -1.21 1.45 -3.13
C PHE A 105 -2.58 1.44 -3.81
N ASP A 106 -3.53 2.19 -3.26
CA ASP A 106 -4.85 2.41 -3.86
C ASP A 106 -4.91 3.77 -4.53
N GLU A 107 -5.61 3.84 -5.67
CA GLU A 107 -5.80 5.06 -6.47
C GLU A 107 -4.48 5.77 -6.87
N ILE A 108 -3.38 5.01 -7.05
CA ILE A 108 -2.03 5.53 -7.39
C ILE A 108 -2.01 6.34 -8.70
N GLN A 109 -2.94 6.07 -9.62
CA GLN A 109 -3.06 6.79 -10.88
C GLN A 109 -3.48 8.26 -10.71
N SER A 110 -3.89 8.67 -9.52
CA SER A 110 -4.10 10.08 -9.17
C SER A 110 -2.80 10.89 -9.21
N ILE A 111 -1.64 10.24 -9.04
CA ILE A 111 -0.33 10.89 -9.04
C ILE A 111 0.25 10.88 -10.45
N ALA A 112 0.55 12.05 -11.00
CA ALA A 112 1.17 12.14 -12.32
C ALA A 112 2.54 11.43 -12.33
N GLN A 113 2.82 10.70 -13.43
CA GLN A 113 4.09 10.01 -13.67
C GLN A 113 4.44 8.88 -12.66
N TRP A 114 3.46 8.40 -11.90
CA TRP A 114 3.66 7.35 -10.89
C TRP A 114 4.39 6.09 -11.41
N GLU A 115 4.27 5.79 -12.71
CA GLU A 115 4.94 4.66 -13.38
C GLU A 115 6.48 4.72 -13.39
N LEU A 116 7.08 5.91 -13.20
CA LEU A 116 8.53 6.06 -13.08
C LEU A 116 9.06 5.63 -11.70
N PHE A 117 8.16 5.48 -10.72
CA PHE A 117 8.52 5.00 -9.40
C PHE A 117 8.68 3.48 -9.40
N SER A 118 9.85 3.01 -8.99
CA SER A 118 10.16 1.60 -8.78
C SER A 118 10.60 1.40 -7.33
N ILE A 119 10.00 0.41 -6.66
CA ILE A 119 10.43 0.01 -5.32
C ILE A 119 11.67 -0.88 -5.50
N PRO A 120 12.79 -0.58 -4.83
CA PRO A 120 14.01 -1.41 -4.90
C PRO A 120 13.82 -2.80 -4.31
#